data_AF-A0A974XW46-F1
#
_entry.id   AF-A0A974XW46-F1
#
_cell.length_a   1.000
_cell.length_b   1.000
_cell.length_c   1.000
_cell.angle_alpha   90.00
_cell.angle_beta   90.00
_cell.angle_gamma   90.00
#
_symmetry.space_group_name_H-M   'P 1'
#
loop_
_entity.id
_entity.type
_entity.pdbx_description
1 polymer ?
#
loop_
_entity_poly.entity_id
_entity_poly.type
_entity_poly.pdbx_seq_one_letter_code
_entity_poly.pdbx_strand_id
1 'polypeptide(L)'
;MKRSLLLGPLIALATFPALGQSSLADLSARVDAGDAAAFQQVVALAQTTPPGESLEDLAQIASHFVRVDPAAFLRAQTPGKPCFGVSFMGPDFLDNPAARAHERSLRRAALESVPESSLSAVKQQCLAELR
;
A
#
# COMPACT_ATOMS: atom_id res chain seq x y z
N MET A 1 54.26 7.36 24.43
CA MET A 1 53.16 8.08 25.10
C MET A 1 51.85 7.74 24.38
N LYS A 2 50.74 7.81 25.13
CA LYS A 2 49.46 7.10 24.95
C LYS A 2 48.70 7.36 23.64
N ARG A 3 48.06 6.29 23.15
CA ARG A 3 46.98 6.24 22.16
C ARG A 3 45.72 6.92 22.72
N SER A 4 45.12 7.82 21.95
CA SER A 4 43.70 8.22 22.10
C SER A 4 43.18 8.71 20.74
N LEU A 5 42.48 7.83 20.02
CA LEU A 5 41.57 8.22 18.94
C LEU A 5 40.18 7.81 19.40
N LEU A 6 39.41 8.82 19.81
CA LEU A 6 38.02 8.71 20.20
C LEU A 6 37.19 8.39 18.95
N LEU A 7 36.58 7.20 18.92
CA LEU A 7 35.46 6.91 18.03
C LEU A 7 34.27 7.76 18.49
N GLY A 8 33.92 8.78 17.72
CA GLY A 8 32.62 9.44 17.83
C GLY A 8 31.53 8.54 17.23
N PRO A 9 30.36 8.41 17.86
CA PRO A 9 29.24 7.70 17.24
C PRO A 9 28.68 8.57 16.12
N LEU A 10 28.83 8.11 14.87
CA LEU A 10 28.06 8.62 13.74
C LEU A 10 26.60 8.25 13.96
N ILE A 11 25.82 9.19 14.49
CA ILE A 11 24.36 9.14 14.45
C ILE A 11 23.98 9.36 12.99
N ALA A 12 23.74 8.27 12.26
CA ALA A 12 23.14 8.32 10.94
C ALA A 12 21.67 8.72 11.09
N LEU A 13 21.40 10.01 10.98
CA LEU A 13 20.05 10.54 10.74
C LEU A 13 19.60 10.01 9.38
N ALA A 14 18.73 9.00 9.39
CA ALA A 14 18.00 8.61 8.19
C ALA A 14 17.08 9.78 7.81
N THR A 15 17.49 10.58 6.83
CA THR A 15 16.62 11.57 6.18
C THR A 15 15.62 10.82 5.33
N PHE A 16 14.42 10.60 5.89
CA PHE A 16 13.28 10.14 5.11
C PHE A 16 12.84 11.28 4.17
N PRO A 17 12.67 11.04 2.87
CA PRO A 17 12.03 12.04 2.02
C PRO A 17 10.59 12.22 2.51
N ALA A 18 10.28 13.39 3.05
CA ALA A 18 8.90 13.78 3.26
C ALA A 18 8.24 13.87 1.87
N LEU A 19 7.30 12.97 1.57
CA LEU A 19 6.45 13.09 0.40
C LEU A 19 5.65 14.37 0.54
N GLY A 20 5.93 15.36 -0.31
CA GLY A 20 5.12 16.57 -0.36
C GLY A 20 3.72 16.25 -0.88
N GLN A 21 2.70 16.99 -0.46
CA GLN A 21 1.31 16.78 -0.90
C GLN A 21 1.16 16.75 -2.44
N SER A 22 1.91 17.58 -3.16
CA SER A 22 1.90 17.58 -4.63
C SER A 22 2.39 16.25 -5.23
N SER A 23 3.31 15.55 -4.55
CA SER A 23 3.81 14.24 -5.00
C SER A 23 2.82 13.12 -4.72
N LEU A 24 2.06 13.19 -3.62
CA LEU A 24 1.00 12.23 -3.32
C LEU A 24 -0.21 12.39 -4.24
N ALA A 25 -0.59 13.63 -4.56
CA ALA A 25 -1.69 13.91 -5.49
C ALA A 25 -1.39 13.38 -6.91
N ASP A 26 -0.18 13.60 -7.42
CA ASP A 26 0.26 13.03 -8.70
C ASP A 26 0.25 11.50 -8.67
N LEU A 27 0.77 10.91 -7.58
CA LEU A 27 0.80 9.47 -7.41
C LEU A 27 -0.61 8.86 -7.38
N SER A 28 -1.54 9.48 -6.65
CA SER A 28 -2.95 9.08 -6.62
C SER A 28 -3.57 9.14 -8.01
N ALA A 29 -3.43 10.26 -8.72
CA ALA A 29 -4.02 10.44 -10.04
C ALA A 29 -3.51 9.39 -11.05
N ARG A 30 -2.23 9.04 -10.99
CA ARG A 30 -1.65 8.00 -11.84
C ARG A 30 -2.16 6.60 -11.48
N VAL A 31 -2.27 6.29 -10.19
CA VAL A 31 -2.85 5.03 -9.72
C VAL A 31 -4.31 4.90 -10.15
N ASP A 32 -5.10 5.96 -10.01
CA ASP A 32 -6.50 6.00 -10.45
C ASP A 32 -6.63 5.83 -11.98
N ALA A 33 -5.63 6.27 -12.74
CA ALA A 33 -5.53 6.06 -14.18
C ALA A 33 -5.02 4.65 -14.58
N GLY A 34 -4.74 3.77 -13.62
CA GLY A 34 -4.27 2.40 -13.88
C GLY A 34 -2.76 2.25 -14.07
N ASP A 35 -1.95 3.24 -13.67
CA ASP A 35 -0.50 3.16 -13.77
C ASP A 35 0.08 2.18 -12.75
N ALA A 36 0.37 0.96 -13.21
CA ALA A 36 0.97 -0.09 -12.38
C ALA A 36 2.35 0.29 -11.82
N ALA A 37 3.13 1.13 -12.51
CA ALA A 37 4.44 1.57 -12.01
C ALA A 37 4.28 2.57 -10.87
N ALA A 38 3.30 3.48 -10.97
CA ALA A 38 2.91 4.35 -9.86
C ALA A 38 2.44 3.52 -8.65
N PHE A 39 1.64 2.49 -8.88
CA PHE A 39 1.22 1.60 -7.79
C PHE A 39 2.39 0.85 -7.13
N GLN A 40 3.35 0.34 -7.90
CA GLN A 40 4.58 -0.26 -7.35
C GLN A 40 5.37 0.74 -6.49
N GLN A 41 5.40 2.02 -6.91
CA GLN A 41 6.01 3.08 -6.12
C GLN A 41 5.26 3.31 -4.80
N VAL A 42 3.93 3.29 -4.78
CA VAL A 42 3.12 3.34 -3.53
C VAL A 42 3.52 2.21 -2.58
N VAL A 43 3.58 0.97 -3.08
CA VAL A 43 3.94 -0.20 -2.27
C VAL A 43 5.38 -0.09 -1.73
N ALA A 44 6.33 0.37 -2.55
CA ALA A 44 7.71 0.57 -2.14
C ALA A 44 7.85 1.66 -1.06
N LEU A 45 7.13 2.78 -1.22
CA LEU A 45 7.10 3.86 -0.23
C LEU A 45 6.51 3.37 1.09
N ALA A 46 5.42 2.59 1.05
CA ALA A 46 4.76 2.06 2.23
C ALA A 46 5.68 1.17 3.09
N GLN A 47 6.61 0.43 2.46
CA GLN A 47 7.57 -0.41 3.18
C GLN A 47 8.57 0.37 4.03
N THR A 48 8.79 1.65 3.72
CA THR A 48 9.76 2.52 4.42
C THR A 48 9.10 3.63 5.21
N THR A 49 7.78 3.80 5.07
CA THR A 49 7.01 4.84 5.73
C THR A 49 6.57 4.38 7.13
N PRO A 50 6.92 5.10 8.21
CA PRO A 50 6.45 4.78 9.55
C PRO A 50 4.92 4.85 9.68
N PRO A 51 4.31 4.17 10.67
CA PRO A 51 2.89 4.33 10.94
C PRO A 51 2.50 5.78 11.19
N GLY A 52 1.38 6.20 10.60
CA GLY A 52 0.85 7.57 10.70
C GLY A 52 0.13 7.99 9.41
N GLU A 53 -0.25 9.25 9.34
CA GLU A 53 -1.03 9.85 8.24
C GLU A 53 -0.46 9.54 6.85
N SER A 54 0.87 9.67 6.66
CA SER A 54 1.48 9.37 5.36
C SER A 54 1.36 7.89 4.94
N LEU A 55 1.36 6.95 5.88
CA LEU A 55 1.14 5.54 5.56
C LEU A 55 -0.35 5.27 5.25
N GLU A 56 -1.25 5.98 5.94
CA GLU A 56 -2.69 5.93 5.68
C GLU A 56 -3.03 6.50 4.30
N ASP A 57 -2.40 7.60 3.88
CA ASP A 57 -2.53 8.15 2.52
C ASP A 57 -2.09 7.14 1.46
N LEU A 58 -0.94 6.50 1.66
CA LEU A 58 -0.45 5.45 0.75
C LEU A 58 -1.40 4.24 0.74
N ALA A 59 -1.96 3.87 1.90
CA ALA A 59 -2.93 2.78 2.01
C ALA A 59 -4.25 3.13 1.30
N GLN A 60 -4.70 4.39 1.40
CA GLN A 60 -5.85 4.91 0.69
C GLN A 60 -5.66 4.79 -0.82
N ILE A 61 -4.55 5.31 -1.35
CA ILE A 61 -4.20 5.21 -2.78
C ILE A 61 -4.15 3.75 -3.21
N ALA A 62 -3.46 2.90 -2.45
CA ALA A 62 -3.34 1.47 -2.75
C ALA A 62 -4.71 0.75 -2.77
N SER A 63 -5.63 1.17 -1.90
CA SER A 63 -6.95 0.56 -1.77
C SER A 63 -7.83 0.74 -3.01
N HIS A 64 -7.70 1.87 -3.71
CA HIS A 64 -8.42 2.16 -4.95
C HIS A 64 -7.95 1.26 -6.10
N PHE A 65 -6.65 1.00 -6.17
CA PHE A 65 -6.04 0.25 -7.26
C PHE A 65 -6.56 -1.20 -7.37
N VAL A 66 -7.02 -1.79 -6.27
CA VAL A 66 -7.63 -3.14 -6.25
C VAL A 66 -8.75 -3.27 -7.29
N ARG A 67 -9.53 -2.20 -7.50
CA ARG A 67 -10.65 -2.21 -8.45
C ARG A 67 -10.25 -1.78 -9.86
N VAL A 68 -9.13 -1.07 -9.99
CA VAL A 68 -8.63 -0.54 -11.27
C VAL A 68 -7.92 -1.65 -12.06
N ASP A 69 -6.94 -2.29 -11.45
CA ASP A 69 -6.23 -3.43 -12.04
C ASP A 69 -5.93 -4.48 -10.95
N PRO A 70 -6.86 -5.40 -10.67
CA PRO A 70 -6.69 -6.39 -9.62
C PRO A 70 -5.52 -7.36 -9.88
N ALA A 71 -5.13 -7.58 -11.14
CA ALA A 71 -4.01 -8.45 -11.47
C ALA A 71 -2.67 -7.75 -11.16
N ALA A 72 -2.49 -6.49 -11.57
CA ALA A 72 -1.33 -5.70 -11.20
C ALA A 72 -1.28 -5.45 -9.69
N PHE A 73 -2.43 -5.25 -9.04
CA PHE A 73 -2.53 -5.14 -7.58
C PHE A 73 -1.90 -6.37 -6.91
N LEU A 74 -2.33 -7.57 -7.30
CA LEU A 74 -1.83 -8.83 -6.74
C LEU A 74 -0.34 -9.05 -7.02
N ARG A 75 0.16 -8.69 -8.20
CA ARG A 75 1.59 -8.82 -8.54
C ARG A 75 2.51 -7.93 -7.71
N ALA A 76 2.01 -6.81 -7.18
CA ALA A 76 2.79 -5.94 -6.31
C ALA A 76 2.84 -6.42 -4.86
N GLN A 77 1.98 -7.35 -4.46
CA GLN A 77 1.95 -7.84 -3.09
C GLN A 77 3.07 -8.83 -2.84
N THR A 78 3.60 -8.80 -1.62
CA THR A 78 4.62 -9.75 -1.18
C THR A 78 3.94 -11.00 -0.62
N PRO A 79 4.20 -12.20 -1.18
CA PRO A 79 3.69 -13.45 -0.62
C PRO A 79 4.10 -13.62 0.85
N GLY A 80 3.15 -14.00 1.71
CA GLY A 80 3.39 -14.21 3.15
C GLY A 80 3.43 -12.93 3.99
N LYS A 81 3.10 -11.76 3.42
CA LYS A 81 2.95 -10.48 4.13
C LYS A 81 1.52 -9.98 4.02
N PRO A 82 0.99 -9.17 4.96
CA PRO A 82 -0.31 -8.53 4.77
C PRO A 82 -0.38 -7.79 3.42
N CYS A 83 -1.50 -7.91 2.72
CA CYS A 83 -1.77 -7.23 1.46
C CYS A 83 -1.99 -5.75 1.72
N PHE A 84 -1.01 -4.94 1.34
CA PHE A 84 -1.03 -3.52 1.64
C PHE A 84 -2.23 -2.83 0.96
N GLY A 85 -2.98 -2.07 1.75
CA GLY A 85 -4.12 -1.25 1.28
C GLY A 85 -5.42 -2.01 1.00
N VAL A 86 -5.43 -3.34 0.92
CA VAL A 86 -6.64 -4.09 0.49
C VAL A 86 -7.83 -3.86 1.42
N SER A 87 -7.58 -3.86 2.73
CA SER A 87 -8.58 -3.74 3.79
C SER A 87 -8.74 -2.31 4.31
N PHE A 88 -7.88 -1.38 3.86
CA PHE A 88 -7.94 0.01 4.27
C PHE A 88 -9.22 0.65 3.72
N MET A 89 -10.03 1.18 4.63
CA MET A 89 -11.27 1.88 4.33
C MET A 89 -11.06 3.32 4.77
N GLY A 90 -11.03 4.24 3.79
CA GLY A 90 -10.81 5.66 4.05
C GLY A 90 -11.88 6.30 4.94
N PRO A 91 -11.70 7.58 5.29
CA PRO A 91 -12.57 8.31 6.21
C PRO A 91 -14.04 8.33 5.79
N ASP A 92 -14.32 8.31 4.48
CA ASP A 92 -15.68 8.31 3.91
C ASP A 92 -16.55 7.12 4.35
N PHE A 93 -15.92 6.08 4.89
CA PHE A 93 -16.58 4.84 5.26
C PHE A 93 -16.72 4.63 6.77
N LEU A 94 -16.12 5.48 7.61
CA LEU A 94 -16.06 5.28 9.08
C LEU A 94 -17.45 5.13 9.70
N ASP A 95 -18.37 6.02 9.34
CA ASP A 95 -19.73 6.09 9.88
C ASP A 95 -20.79 5.41 9.00
N ASN A 96 -20.37 4.70 7.94
CA ASN A 96 -21.27 4.06 6.99
C ASN A 96 -20.97 2.56 6.83
N PRO A 97 -21.46 1.70 7.74
CA PRO A 97 -21.19 0.27 7.71
C PRO A 97 -21.73 -0.43 6.45
N ALA A 98 -22.81 0.08 5.86
CA ALA A 98 -23.35 -0.45 4.61
C ALA A 98 -22.43 -0.15 3.43
N ALA A 99 -21.90 1.08 3.32
CA ALA A 99 -20.92 1.43 2.30
C ALA A 99 -19.62 0.62 2.46
N ARG A 100 -19.15 0.40 3.70
CA ARG A 100 -18.00 -0.51 3.96
C ARG A 100 -18.24 -1.92 3.44
N ALA A 101 -19.39 -2.50 3.76
CA ALA A 101 -19.72 -3.85 3.32
C ALA A 101 -19.79 -3.93 1.79
N HIS A 102 -20.39 -2.93 1.16
CA HIS A 102 -20.48 -2.84 -0.30
C HIS A 102 -19.09 -2.73 -0.94
N GLU A 103 -18.24 -1.82 -0.48
CA GLU A 103 -16.89 -1.62 -1.02
C GLU A 103 -16.02 -2.87 -0.82
N ARG A 104 -16.10 -3.54 0.34
CA ARG A 104 -15.45 -4.85 0.55
C ARG A 104 -15.92 -5.90 -0.46
N SER A 105 -17.22 -5.93 -0.77
CA SER A 105 -17.78 -6.84 -1.77
C SER A 105 -17.24 -6.55 -3.18
N LEU A 106 -17.13 -5.27 -3.55
CA LEU A 106 -16.58 -4.88 -4.86
C LEU A 106 -15.10 -5.27 -4.99
N ARG A 107 -14.29 -5.02 -3.96
CA ARG A 107 -12.88 -5.41 -3.93
C ARG A 107 -12.70 -6.92 -4.00
N ARG A 108 -13.53 -7.67 -3.27
CA ARG A 108 -13.55 -9.14 -3.33
C ARG A 108 -13.82 -9.63 -4.75
N ALA A 109 -14.88 -9.12 -5.38
CA ALA A 109 -15.24 -9.49 -6.74
C ALA A 109 -14.12 -9.16 -7.74
N ALA A 110 -13.47 -8.00 -7.60
CA ALA A 110 -12.32 -7.62 -8.42
C ALA A 110 -11.16 -8.62 -8.28
N LEU A 111 -10.77 -8.97 -7.06
CA LEU A 111 -9.72 -9.97 -6.82
C LEU A 111 -10.10 -11.37 -7.33
N GLU A 112 -11.34 -11.79 -7.14
CA GLU A 112 -11.85 -13.08 -7.60
C GLU A 112 -11.85 -13.21 -9.12
N SER A 113 -12.06 -12.10 -9.83
CA SER A 113 -12.05 -12.05 -11.31
C SER A 113 -10.69 -12.35 -11.94
N VAL A 114 -9.59 -12.30 -11.18
CA VAL A 114 -8.24 -12.59 -11.68
C VAL A 114 -8.08 -14.10 -11.93
N PRO A 115 -7.91 -14.53 -13.20
CA PRO A 115 -7.90 -15.95 -13.57
C PRO A 115 -6.52 -16.61 -13.37
N GLU A 116 -5.48 -15.83 -13.11
CA GLU A 116 -4.10 -16.29 -13.08
C GLU A 116 -3.83 -17.23 -11.89
N SER A 117 -3.55 -18.49 -12.18
CA SER A 117 -3.26 -19.51 -11.17
C SER A 117 -1.97 -19.25 -10.41
N SER A 118 -0.98 -18.61 -11.04
CA SER A 118 0.28 -18.19 -10.43
C SER A 118 0.09 -17.21 -9.28
N LEU A 119 -1.02 -16.45 -9.27
CA LEU A 119 -1.33 -15.47 -8.23
C LEU A 119 -2.27 -16.02 -7.14
N SER A 120 -2.64 -17.31 -7.20
CA SER A 120 -3.66 -17.91 -6.32
C SER A 120 -3.36 -17.76 -4.83
N ALA A 121 -2.11 -17.98 -4.41
CA ALA A 121 -1.70 -17.87 -3.01
C ALA A 121 -1.86 -16.44 -2.48
N VAL A 122 -1.36 -15.45 -3.23
CA VAL A 122 -1.49 -14.03 -2.88
C VAL A 122 -2.94 -13.58 -2.93
N LYS A 123 -3.71 -14.04 -3.92
CA LYS A 123 -5.16 -13.78 -4.01
C LYS A 123 -5.87 -14.24 -2.75
N GLN A 124 -5.65 -15.48 -2.31
CA GLN A 124 -6.28 -16.01 -1.10
C GLN A 124 -5.90 -15.22 0.15
N GLN A 125 -4.64 -14.80 0.24
CA GLN A 125 -4.15 -13.94 1.33
C GLN A 125 -4.90 -12.60 1.36
N CYS A 126 -4.98 -11.89 0.23
CA CYS A 126 -5.67 -10.60 0.18
C CYS A 126 -7.18 -10.73 0.42
N LEU A 127 -7.80 -11.80 -0.08
CA LEU A 127 -9.20 -12.11 0.18
C LEU A 127 -9.48 -12.38 1.67
N ALA A 128 -8.51 -12.92 2.42
CA ALA A 128 -8.67 -13.15 3.85
C ALA A 128 -8.79 -11.85 4.65
N GLU A 129 -8.18 -10.76 4.19
CA GLU A 129 -8.26 -9.45 4.85
C GLU A 129 -9.58 -8.71 4.62
N LEU A 130 -10.33 -9.11 3.59
CA LEU A 130 -11.63 -8.53 3.27
C LEU A 130 -12.80 -9.20 4.00
N ARG A 131 -12.54 -10.29 4.75
CA ARG A 131 -13.54 -11.03 5.50
C ARG A 131 -14.27 -10.17 6.54
#